data_AF-A0A945EHM3-F1
#
_entry.id   AF-A0A945EHM3-F1
#
_cell.length_a   1.000
_cell.length_b   1.000
_cell.length_c   1.000
_cell.angle_alpha   90.00
_cell.angle_beta   90.00
_cell.angle_gamma   90.00
#
_symmetry.space_group_name_H-M   'P 1'
#
loop_
_entity.id
_entity.type
_entity.pdbx_description
1 polymer ?
#
loop_
_entity_poly.entity_id
_entity_poly.type
_entity_poly.pdbx_seq_one_letter_code
_entity_poly.pdbx_strand_id
1 'polypeptide(L)'
;MKIIINKLRVCIVFSFLILQINSTKAQEKLPYQNSKLKIEERINDLLPRMTLEEKVNYVTGGILSNNQESINGIERLSIPDFVIAHGPFGMKMRRRNKNGGIT
;
A
#
# COMPACT_ATOMS: atom_id res chain seq x y z
N MET A 1 -4.54 42.66 36.36
CA MET A 1 -4.96 42.13 35.03
C MET A 1 -3.89 41.35 34.28
N LYS A 2 -2.64 41.81 34.16
CA LYS A 2 -1.58 41.10 33.38
C LYS A 2 -1.33 39.64 33.80
N ILE A 3 -1.37 39.33 35.09
CA ILE A 3 -1.17 37.97 35.63
C ILE A 3 -2.28 36.99 35.20
N ILE A 4 -3.53 37.48 35.11
CA ILE A 4 -4.68 36.67 34.69
C ILE A 4 -4.60 36.37 33.18
N ILE A 5 -4.19 37.37 32.39
CA ILE A 5 -3.98 37.23 30.94
C ILE A 5 -2.82 36.25 30.65
N ASN A 6 -1.76 36.28 31.44
CA ASN A 6 -0.64 35.33 31.30
C ASN A 6 -1.06 33.90 31.64
N LYS A 7 -1.85 33.70 32.70
CA LYS A 7 -2.42 32.38 33.03
C LYS A 7 -3.34 31.87 31.92
N LEU A 8 -4.18 32.75 31.36
CA LEU A 8 -5.08 32.40 30.25
C LEU A 8 -4.31 32.01 28.98
N ARG A 9 -3.23 32.73 28.64
CA ARG A 9 -2.35 32.40 27.52
C ARG A 9 -1.67 31.03 27.72
N VAL A 10 -1.20 30.73 28.92
CA VAL A 10 -0.62 29.42 29.25
C VAL A 10 -1.66 28.30 29.07
N CYS A 11 -2.90 28.50 29.53
CA CYS A 11 -3.96 27.51 29.35
C CYS A 11 -4.28 27.25 27.86
N ILE A 12 -4.29 28.28 27.01
CA ILE A 12 -4.56 28.15 25.57
C ILE A 12 -3.42 27.41 24.84
N VAL A 13 -2.16 27.70 25.20
CA VAL A 13 -1.01 26.98 24.62
C VAL A 13 -1.02 25.51 25.06
N PHE A 14 -1.37 25.25 26.32
CA PHE A 14 -1.46 23.89 26.85
C PHE A 14 -2.58 23.06 26.19
N SER A 15 -3.76 23.66 25.96
CA SER A 15 -4.85 22.98 25.26
C SER A 15 -4.52 22.69 23.79
N PHE A 16 -3.81 23.60 23.12
CA PHE A 16 -3.36 23.38 21.74
C PHE A 16 -2.32 22.26 21.64
N LEU A 17 -1.45 22.13 22.64
CA LEU A 17 -0.45 21.05 22.71
C LEU A 17 -1.09 19.66 22.89
N ILE A 18 -2.15 19.57 23.70
CA ILE A 18 -2.90 18.32 23.93
C ILE A 18 -3.67 17.87 22.69
N LEU A 19 -4.12 18.81 21.85
CA LEU A 19 -4.84 18.49 20.61
C LEU A 19 -3.95 17.77 19.58
N GLN A 20 -2.65 18.10 19.53
CA GLN A 20 -1.70 17.54 18.56
C GLN A 20 -1.35 16.06 18.82
N ILE A 21 -1.49 15.59 20.07
CA ILE A 21 -1.11 14.21 20.44
C ILE A 21 -2.09 13.17 19.86
N ASN A 22 -3.31 13.59 19.53
CA ASN A 22 -4.37 12.68 19.04
C ASN A 22 -4.36 12.52 17.51
N SER A 23 -3.60 13.33 16.77
CA SER A 23 -3.66 13.37 15.29
C SER A 23 -2.76 12.35 14.58
N THR A 24 -1.94 11.57 15.30
CA THR A 24 -1.03 10.59 14.68
C THR A 24 -1.38 9.16 15.08
N LYS A 25 -2.56 8.69 14.70
CA LYS A 25 -2.78 7.25 14.50
C LYS A 25 -2.31 6.91 13.09
N ALA A 26 -1.00 6.81 12.91
CA ALA A 26 -0.45 6.21 11.70
C ALA A 26 -1.06 4.80 11.58
N GLN A 27 -1.62 4.47 10.41
CA GLN A 27 -2.20 3.16 10.15
C GLN A 27 -1.15 2.10 10.53
N GLU A 28 -1.44 1.31 11.56
CA GLU A 28 -0.51 0.28 12.01
C GLU A 28 -0.29 -0.70 10.87
N LYS A 29 0.98 -0.90 10.47
CA LYS A 29 1.30 -1.82 9.38
C LYS A 29 0.86 -3.22 9.79
N LEU A 30 0.09 -3.87 8.92
CA LEU A 30 -0.33 -5.24 9.14
C LEU A 30 0.89 -6.18 9.14
N PRO A 31 0.87 -7.30 9.89
CA PRO A 31 2.02 -8.19 10.00
C PRO A 31 2.59 -8.63 8.63
N TYR A 32 1.76 -8.96 7.64
CA TYR A 32 2.25 -9.33 6.30
C TYR A 32 3.06 -8.22 5.58
N GLN A 33 2.85 -6.95 5.94
CA GLN A 33 3.56 -5.79 5.40
C GLN A 33 4.89 -5.51 6.12
N ASN A 34 5.16 -6.20 7.23
CA ASN A 34 6.38 -6.03 7.99
C ASN A 34 7.51 -6.90 7.43
N SER A 35 8.47 -6.28 6.75
CA SER A 35 9.63 -6.98 6.17
C SER A 35 10.61 -7.57 7.19
N LYS A 36 10.46 -7.25 8.48
CA LYS A 36 11.29 -7.81 9.57
C LYS A 36 10.79 -9.16 10.09
N LEU A 37 9.53 -9.51 9.83
CA LEU A 37 8.95 -10.80 10.22
C LEU A 37 9.38 -11.90 9.25
N LYS A 38 9.33 -13.16 9.72
CA LYS A 38 9.63 -14.31 8.86
C LYS A 38 8.56 -14.44 7.77
N ILE A 39 8.95 -15.03 6.64
CA ILE A 39 8.05 -15.13 5.48
C ILE A 39 6.79 -15.95 5.82
N GLU A 40 6.93 -17.00 6.62
CA GLU A 40 5.84 -17.88 7.06
C GLU A 40 4.83 -17.11 7.92
N GLU A 41 5.30 -16.26 8.84
CA GLU A 41 4.45 -15.41 9.68
C GLU A 41 3.64 -14.44 8.81
N ARG A 42 4.28 -13.87 7.79
CA ARG A 42 3.63 -12.94 6.85
C ARG A 42 2.59 -13.64 5.98
N ILE A 43 2.87 -14.86 5.52
CA ILE A 43 1.93 -15.68 4.74
C ILE A 43 0.71 -16.07 5.60
N ASN A 44 0.96 -16.53 6.83
CA ASN A 44 -0.08 -16.95 7.76
C ASN A 44 -1.01 -15.79 8.15
N ASP A 45 -0.52 -14.55 8.17
CA ASP A 45 -1.36 -13.37 8.35
C ASP A 45 -2.11 -12.97 7.06
N LEU A 46 -1.47 -13.09 5.89
CA LEU A 46 -2.06 -12.63 4.63
C LEU A 46 -3.20 -13.53 4.11
N LEU A 47 -2.98 -14.86 4.07
CA LEU A 47 -3.90 -15.79 3.42
C LEU A 47 -5.32 -15.83 4.03
N PRO A 48 -5.51 -15.70 5.36
CA PRO A 48 -6.85 -15.61 5.95
C PRO A 48 -7.57 -14.30 5.62
N ARG A 49 -6.84 -13.24 5.24
CA ARG A 49 -7.42 -11.93 4.90
C ARG A 49 -7.95 -11.88 3.47
N MET A 50 -7.58 -12.84 2.62
CA MET A 50 -8.07 -12.92 1.25
C MET A 50 -9.42 -13.66 1.20
N THR A 51 -10.34 -13.16 0.39
CA THR A 51 -11.58 -13.89 0.06
C THR A 51 -11.28 -15.08 -0.85
N LEU A 52 -12.23 -16.01 -0.99
CA LEU A 52 -12.08 -17.13 -1.93
C LEU A 52 -11.93 -16.63 -3.38
N GLU A 53 -12.73 -15.64 -3.78
CA GLU A 53 -12.67 -15.04 -5.11
C GLU A 53 -11.32 -14.37 -5.37
N GLU A 54 -10.81 -13.62 -4.39
CA GLU A 54 -9.48 -13.01 -4.46
C GLU A 54 -8.39 -14.08 -4.65
N LYS A 55 -8.47 -15.21 -3.93
CA LYS A 55 -7.52 -16.33 -4.10
C LYS A 55 -7.59 -16.97 -5.48
N VAL A 56 -8.80 -17.27 -5.96
CA VAL A 56 -9.01 -17.92 -7.26
C VAL A 56 -8.54 -17.00 -8.38
N ASN A 57 -8.88 -15.72 -8.35
CA ASN A 57 -8.45 -14.74 -9.34
C ASN A 57 -6.91 -14.57 -9.33
N TYR A 58 -6.31 -14.53 -8.14
CA TYR A 58 -4.85 -14.38 -8.01
C TYR A 58 -4.09 -15.59 -8.57
N VAL A 59 -4.62 -16.81 -8.46
CA VAL A 59 -3.97 -18.02 -9.00
C VAL A 59 -4.26 -18.24 -10.49
N THR A 60 -5.47 -17.89 -10.94
CA THR A 60 -5.88 -18.10 -12.35
C THR A 60 -5.23 -17.09 -13.28
N GLY A 61 -4.93 -15.89 -12.79
CA GLY A 61 -4.41 -14.80 -13.59
C GLY A 61 -5.46 -14.19 -14.53
N GLY A 62 -5.03 -13.30 -15.40
CA GLY A 62 -5.86 -12.52 -16.29
C GLY A 62 -5.06 -11.81 -17.37
N ILE A 63 -5.69 -10.81 -17.99
CA ILE A 63 -5.07 -9.96 -19.01
C ILE A 63 -5.24 -8.51 -18.57
N LEU A 64 -4.14 -7.76 -18.51
CA LEU A 64 -4.16 -6.32 -18.24
C LEU A 64 -4.70 -5.53 -19.44
N SER A 65 -5.08 -4.29 -19.20
CA SER A 65 -5.59 -3.36 -20.23
C SER A 65 -4.64 -3.12 -21.42
N ASN A 66 -3.36 -3.46 -21.26
CA ASN A 66 -2.32 -3.38 -22.29
C ASN A 66 -2.12 -4.71 -23.05
N ASN A 67 -3.07 -5.65 -22.96
CA ASN A 67 -3.03 -6.98 -23.58
C ASN A 67 -1.88 -7.87 -23.09
N GLN A 68 -1.35 -7.64 -21.89
CA GLN A 68 -0.33 -8.50 -21.30
C GLN A 68 -0.94 -9.49 -20.34
N GLU A 69 -0.47 -10.73 -20.39
CA GLU A 69 -0.80 -11.75 -19.40
C GLU A 69 -0.32 -11.32 -18.02
N SER A 70 -1.16 -11.50 -17.02
CA SER A 70 -0.92 -10.98 -15.69
C SER A 70 -1.52 -11.84 -14.59
N ILE A 71 -1.08 -11.59 -13.37
CA ILE A 71 -1.81 -11.91 -12.16
C ILE A 71 -2.47 -10.64 -11.66
N ASN A 72 -3.79 -10.69 -11.48
CA ASN A 72 -4.54 -9.57 -10.93
C ASN A 72 -4.21 -9.44 -9.45
N GLY A 73 -3.76 -8.26 -9.04
CA GLY A 73 -3.50 -7.89 -7.68
C GLY A 73 -4.79 -7.75 -6.87
N ILE A 74 -4.62 -7.41 -5.60
CA ILE A 74 -5.72 -7.22 -4.65
C ILE A 74 -5.57 -5.83 -4.05
N GLU A 75 -6.27 -4.87 -4.63
CA GLU A 75 -6.19 -3.44 -4.27
C GLU A 75 -6.45 -3.20 -2.78
N ARG A 76 -7.47 -3.85 -2.23
CA ARG A 76 -7.85 -3.77 -0.80
C ARG A 76 -6.73 -4.19 0.15
N LEU A 77 -5.88 -5.13 -0.27
CA LEU A 77 -4.72 -5.62 0.49
C LEU A 77 -3.42 -4.96 0.03
N SER A 78 -3.49 -3.93 -0.82
CA SER A 78 -2.32 -3.25 -1.40
C SER A 78 -1.34 -4.21 -2.08
N ILE A 79 -1.88 -5.27 -2.70
CA ILE A 79 -1.10 -6.22 -3.50
C ILE A 79 -1.17 -5.79 -4.96
N PRO A 80 -0.03 -5.51 -5.62
CA PRO A 80 -0.02 -5.03 -6.99
C PRO A 80 -0.34 -6.13 -8.00
N ASP A 81 -0.67 -5.73 -9.22
CA ASP A 81 -0.70 -6.63 -10.37
C ASP A 81 0.73 -7.08 -10.73
N PHE A 82 0.86 -8.31 -11.23
CA PHE A 82 2.13 -8.83 -11.74
C PHE A 82 2.00 -9.16 -13.23
N VAL A 83 2.89 -8.63 -14.06
CA VAL A 83 2.97 -9.01 -15.47
C VAL A 83 3.70 -10.35 -15.58
N ILE A 84 3.14 -11.29 -16.32
CA ILE A 84 3.76 -12.58 -16.61
C ILE A 84 4.61 -12.40 -17.87
N ALA A 85 5.92 -12.63 -17.74
CA ALA A 85 6.85 -12.60 -18.85
C ALA A 85 7.32 -14.02 -19.17
N HIS A 86 6.97 -14.52 -20.36
CA HIS A 86 7.49 -15.79 -20.87
C HIS A 86 8.93 -15.61 -21.42
N GLY A 87 9.84 -16.54 -21.14
CA GLY A 87 11.16 -16.60 -21.79
C GLY A 87 11.05 -17.14 -23.24
N PRO A 88 12.06 -17.01 -24.13
CA PRO A 88 13.38 -16.38 -24.05
C PRO A 88 13.41 -14.89 -24.48
N PHE A 89 12.27 -14.29 -24.81
CA PHE A 89 12.14 -12.87 -25.19
C PHE A 89 11.83 -11.93 -24.00
N GLY A 90 12.14 -12.38 -22.77
CA GLY A 90 11.66 -11.83 -21.48
C GLY A 90 11.97 -10.36 -21.15
N MET A 91 12.59 -9.58 -22.05
CA MET A 91 12.75 -8.13 -21.91
C MET A 91 12.72 -7.42 -23.28
N LYS A 92 11.56 -7.38 -23.96
CA LYS A 92 11.27 -6.32 -24.93
C LYS A 92 10.00 -5.56 -24.52
N MET A 93 9.99 -5.03 -23.31
CA MET A 93 9.02 -4.01 -22.93
C MET A 93 9.46 -2.68 -23.55
N ARG A 94 9.18 -2.47 -24.84
CA ARG A 94 9.24 -1.15 -25.46
C ARG A 94 8.30 -0.25 -24.66
N ARG A 95 8.84 0.64 -23.85
CA ARG A 95 8.06 1.75 -23.31
C ARG A 95 7.61 2.58 -24.51
N ARG A 96 6.33 2.50 -24.87
CA ARG A 96 5.76 3.45 -25.82
C ARG A 96 5.84 4.81 -25.14
N ASN A 97 6.76 5.65 -25.60
CA ASN A 97 6.79 7.06 -25.23
C ASN A 97 5.39 7.65 -25.55
N LYS A 98 4.91 8.59 -24.73
CA LYS A 98 3.69 9.39 -25.00
C LYS A 98 3.67 10.02 -26.41
N ASN A 99 4.83 10.13 -27.06
CA ASN A 99 5.02 10.68 -28.41
C ASN A 99 5.12 9.60 -29.51
N GLY A 100 4.81 8.33 -29.24
CA GLY A 100 4.76 7.27 -30.25
C GLY A 100 6.11 6.76 -30.77
N GLY A 101 7.23 7.30 -30.29
CA GLY A 101 8.58 6.84 -30.62
C GLY A 101 8.96 5.53 -29.91
N ILE A 102 9.76 4.72 -30.60
CA ILE A 102 10.39 3.50 -30.09
C ILE A 102 11.78 3.86 -29.53
N THR A 103 12.06 3.47 -28.29
CA THR A 103 13.43 3.28 -27.76
C THR A 103 13.69 1.80 -27.53
#